data_AF-A0A1V6BUX7-F1
#
_entry.id   AF-A0A1V6BUX7-F1
#
_cell.length_a   1.000
_cell.length_b   1.000
_cell.length_c   1.000
_cell.angle_alpha   90.00
_cell.angle_beta   90.00
_cell.angle_gamma   90.00
#
_symmetry.space_group_name_H-M   'P 1'
#
loop_
_entity.id
_entity.type
_entity.pdbx_description
1 polymer ?
#
loop_
_entity_poly.entity_id
_entity_poly.type
_entity_poly.pdbx_seq_one_letter_code
_entity_poly.pdbx_strand_id
1 'polypeptide(L)' 'MSKSHSDKVIRIQGDKLCECLGLKQGTKIELNIIKQIASSQFGDTITIQGKSITLSMHAIGVSRILLEKIE' A
#
# COMPACT_ATOMS: atom_id res chain seq x y z
N MET A 1 -3.80 10.18 21.75
CA MET A 1 -2.94 10.47 20.58
C MET A 1 -3.77 11.19 19.54
N SER A 2 -3.36 12.39 19.14
CA SER A 2 -4.12 13.29 18.26
C SER A 2 -4.25 12.67 16.86
N LYS A 3 -5.48 12.63 16.31
CA LYS A 3 -5.82 12.12 14.96
C LYS A 3 -4.81 12.55 13.86
N SER A 4 -4.28 13.77 14.00
CA SER A 4 -3.23 14.35 13.14
C SER A 4 -1.96 13.49 12.96
N HIS A 5 -1.54 12.72 13.97
CA HIS A 5 -0.35 11.87 13.85
C HIS A 5 -0.65 10.60 13.05
N SER A 6 -1.81 9.97 13.28
CA SER A 6 -2.26 8.82 12.49
C SER A 6 -2.42 9.17 11.02
N ASP A 7 -3.04 10.33 10.72
CA ASP A 7 -3.23 10.80 9.35
C ASP A 7 -1.91 10.99 8.60
N LYS A 8 -0.87 11.50 9.30
CA LYS A 8 0.48 11.63 8.72
C LYS A 8 1.12 10.29 8.44
N VAL A 9 0.99 9.32 9.34
CA VAL A 9 1.54 7.97 9.14
C VAL A 9 0.85 7.28 7.98
N ILE A 10 -0.49 7.34 7.91
CA ILE A 10 -1.27 6.79 6.79
C ILE A 10 -0.80 7.37 5.46
N ARG A 11 -0.62 8.70 5.39
CA ARG A 11 -0.12 9.36 4.19
C ARG A 11 1.28 8.88 3.79
N ILE A 12 2.22 8.84 4.74
CA ILE A 12 3.60 8.40 4.50
C ILE A 12 3.63 6.95 4.02
N GLN A 13 2.86 6.05 4.63
CA GLN A 13 2.82 4.65 4.23
C GLN A 13 2.11 4.47 2.89
N GLY A 14 1.07 5.26 2.60
CA GLY A 14 0.43 5.31 1.28
C GLY A 14 1.39 5.76 0.18
N ASP A 15 2.20 6.78 0.42
CA ASP A 15 3.21 7.26 -0.53
C ASP A 15 4.30 6.22 -0.77
N LYS A 16 4.79 5.57 0.30
CA LYS A 16 5.74 4.46 0.20
C LYS A 16 5.18 3.28 -0.58
N LEU A 17 3.90 2.95 -0.37
CA LEU A 17 3.25 1.88 -1.10
C LEU A 17 3.18 2.21 -2.59
N CYS A 18 2.81 3.45 -2.94
CA CYS A 18 2.82 3.91 -4.33
C CYS A 18 4.20 3.75 -4.97
N GLU A 19 5.25 4.18 -4.27
CA GLU A 19 6.63 4.05 -4.75
C GLU A 19 7.03 2.59 -4.96
N CYS A 20 6.70 1.69 -4.02
CA CYS A 20 6.96 0.26 -4.14
C CYS A 20 6.25 -0.39 -5.34
N LEU A 21 5.12 0.18 -5.76
CA LEU A 21 4.30 -0.29 -6.87
C LEU A 21 4.67 0.41 -8.20
N GLY A 22 5.66 1.31 -8.21
CA GLY A 22 6.01 2.11 -9.38
C GLY A 22 4.94 3.14 -9.77
N LEU A 23 4.11 3.56 -8.81
CA LEU A 23 3.09 4.58 -8.95
C LEU A 23 3.59 5.92 -8.40
N LYS A 24 2.97 7.01 -8.85
CA LYS A 24 3.27 8.35 -8.32
C LYS A 24 2.81 8.45 -6.87
N GLN A 25 3.60 9.08 -5.98
CA GLN A 25 3.16 9.40 -4.62
C GLN A 25 1.83 10.19 -4.64
N GLY A 26 0.97 9.94 -3.65
CA GLY A 26 -0.40 10.45 -3.62
C GLY A 26 -1.38 9.78 -4.60
N THR A 27 -0.96 8.77 -5.37
CA THR A 27 -1.92 7.97 -6.16
C THR A 27 -2.92 7.30 -5.22
N LYS A 28 -4.21 7.47 -5.51
CA LYS A 28 -5.25 6.85 -4.70
C LYS A 28 -5.29 5.35 -5.00
N ILE A 29 -4.92 4.54 -4.01
CA ILE A 29 -5.06 3.09 -4.03
C ILE A 29 -6.30 2.73 -3.22
N GLU A 30 -7.16 1.89 -3.78
CA GLU A 30 -8.36 1.43 -3.08
C GLU A 30 -8.01 0.51 -1.90
N LEU A 31 -8.78 0.59 -0.82
CA LEU A 31 -8.56 -0.25 0.37
C LEU A 31 -8.56 -1.74 0.04
N ASN A 32 -9.41 -2.19 -0.89
CA ASN A 32 -9.45 -3.58 -1.32
C ASN A 32 -8.13 -4.04 -1.96
N ILE A 33 -7.47 -3.16 -2.71
CA ILE A 33 -6.16 -3.45 -3.30
C ILE A 33 -5.08 -3.52 -2.21
N ILE A 34 -5.12 -2.61 -1.22
CA ILE A 34 -4.20 -2.66 -0.08
C ILE A 34 -4.37 -3.98 0.70
N LYS A 35 -5.61 -4.40 0.95
CA LYS A 35 -5.94 -5.69 1.57
C LYS A 35 -5.40 -6.86 0.76
N GLN A 36 -5.61 -6.84 -0.56
CA GLN A 36 -5.10 -7.85 -1.48
C GLN A 36 -3.57 -7.95 -1.37
N ILE A 37 -2.83 -6.84 -1.50
CA ILE A 37 -1.37 -6.80 -1.39
C ILE A 37 -0.89 -7.32 -0.03
N ALA A 38 -1.54 -6.90 1.07
CA ALA A 38 -1.18 -7.33 2.41
C ALA A 38 -1.32 -8.85 2.62
N SER A 39 -2.28 -9.48 1.93
CA SER A 39 -2.54 -10.92 1.94
C SER A 39 -1.75 -11.73 0.91
N SER A 40 -1.12 -11.07 -0.06
CA SER A 40 -0.35 -11.71 -1.13
C SER A 40 1.00 -12.27 -0.67
N GLN A 41 1.55 -13.15 -1.48
CA GLN A 41 2.89 -13.72 -1.34
C GLN A 41 3.91 -12.97 -2.19
N PHE A 42 5.19 -13.12 -1.84
CA PHE A 42 6.28 -12.57 -2.62
C PHE A 42 6.26 -13.15 -4.05
N GLY A 43 6.35 -12.28 -5.05
CA GLY A 43 6.31 -12.68 -6.46
C GLY A 43 4.90 -12.77 -7.05
N ASP A 44 3.84 -12.63 -6.24
CA ASP A 44 2.48 -12.50 -6.75
C ASP A 44 2.37 -11.29 -7.67
N THR A 45 1.54 -11.39 -8.70
CA THR A 45 1.29 -10.28 -9.61
C THR A 45 -0.15 -9.80 -9.44
N ILE A 46 -0.30 -8.49 -9.26
CA ILE A 46 -1.61 -7.85 -9.17
C ILE A 46 -1.78 -6.84 -10.30
N THR A 47 -3.03 -6.56 -10.66
CA THR A 47 -3.34 -5.55 -11.67
C THR A 47 -3.88 -4.29 -10.99
N ILE A 48 -3.17 -3.18 -11.12
CA ILE A 48 -3.61 -1.86 -10.65
C ILE A 48 -3.72 -0.95 -11.85
N GLN A 49 -4.91 -0.38 -12.10
CA GLN A 49 -5.16 0.54 -13.22
C GLN A 49 -4.70 -0.04 -14.59
N GLY A 50 -4.90 -1.34 -14.80
CA GLY A 50 -4.48 -2.04 -16.02
C GLY A 50 -2.98 -2.36 -16.12
N LYS A 51 -2.18 -2.03 -15.10
CA LYS A 51 -0.77 -2.41 -15.01
C LYS A 51 -0.58 -3.64 -14.15
N SER A 52 0.07 -4.67 -14.68
CA SER A 52 0.53 -5.82 -13.89
C SER A 52 1.79 -5.47 -13.11
N ILE A 53 1.74 -5.65 -11.80
CA ILE A 53 2.81 -5.30 -10.87
C ILE A 53 3.14 -6.54 -10.05
N THR A 54 4.41 -6.96 -10.10
CA THR A 54 4.93 -8.04 -9.27
C THR A 54 5.24 -7.51 -7.87
N LEU A 55 4.70 -8.16 -6.86
CA LEU A 55 4.78 -7.74 -5.47
C LEU A 55 6.11 -8.13 -4.84
N SER A 56 6.79 -7.13 -4.29
CA SER A 56 7.96 -7.31 -3.44
C SER A 56 7.56 -7.53 -1.98
N MET A 57 8.44 -8.14 -1.18
CA MET A 57 8.23 -8.24 0.27
C MET A 57 8.04 -6.88 0.92
N HIS A 58 8.70 -5.85 0.38
CA HIS A 58 8.57 -4.48 0.88
C HIS A 58 7.17 -3.92 0.63
N ALA A 59 6.61 -4.08 -0.57
CA ALA A 59 5.24 -3.66 -0.88
C ALA A 59 4.20 -4.36 0.03
N ILE A 60 4.38 -5.66 0.26
CA ILE A 60 3.53 -6.46 1.15
C ILE A 60 3.62 -5.95 2.59
N GLY A 61 4.84 -5.74 3.10
CA GLY A 61 5.07 -5.24 4.47
C GLY A 61 4.48 -3.84 4.68
N VAL A 62 4.71 -2.92 3.75
CA VAL A 62 4.13 -1.56 3.79
C VAL A 62 2.60 -1.62 3.77
N SER A 63 2.02 -2.50 2.95
CA SER A 63 0.56 -2.66 2.88
C SER A 63 -0.04 -3.17 4.19
N ARG A 64 0.64 -4.10 4.89
CA ARG A 64 0.21 -4.58 6.21
C ARG A 64 0.22 -3.47 7.25
N ILE A 65 1.32 -2.71 7.33
CA ILE A 65 1.44 -1.58 8.25
C ILE A 65 0.38 -0.52 7.93
N LEU A 66 0.14 -0.23 6.64
CA LEU A 66 -0.87 0.73 6.22
C LEU A 66 -2.27 0.29 6.64
N LEU A 67 -2.59 -1.00 6.48
CA LEU A 67 -3.88 -1.56 6.86
C LEU A 67 -4.13 -1.45 8.38
N GLU A 68 -3.12 -1.77 9.21
CA GLU A 68 -3.16 -1.62 10.68
C GLU A 68 -3.35 -0.17 11.17
N LYS A 69 -3.16 0.83 10.31
CA LYS A 69 -3.37 2.25 10.67
C LYS A 69 -4.70 2.79 10.17
N ILE A 70 -5.31 2.14 9.19
CA ILE A 70 -6.61 2.53 8.63
C ILE A 70 -7.76 1.87 9.42
N GLU A 71 -7.57 0.63 9.87
CA GLU A 71 -8.49 -0.11 10.74
C GLU A 71 -8.17 0.13 12.23
#